data_AF-A0A800LXU1-F1
#
_entry.id   AF-A0A800LXU1-F1
#
_cell.length_a   1.000
_cell.length_b   1.000
_cell.length_c   1.000
_cell.angle_alpha   90.00
_cell.angle_beta   90.00
_cell.angle_gamma   90.00
#
_symmetry.space_group_name_H-M   'P 1'
#
loop_
_entity.id
_entity.type
_entity.pdbx_description
1 polymer ?
#
loop_
_entity_poly.entity_id
_entity_poly.type
_entity_poly.pdbx_seq_one_letter_code
_entity_poly.pdbx_strand_id
1 'polypeptide(L)'
;MPEFNLARLQPFVIGEDHKTEHARGVRWGFEAWELPGMRTSVHVDGALNDRHVVDRGWTAEIALPWSGMKLLDDKEILPPRSGTELRIELGRTEVAEGPGRSATALWTWARHGSNDLHIPECYPVVTLEGK
;
A
#
# COMPACT_ATOMS: atom_id res chain seq x y z
N MET A 1 -15.07 16.82 -1.20
CA MET A 1 -13.71 16.26 -1.26
C MET A 1 -13.00 16.77 -2.52
N PRO A 2 -12.42 17.99 -2.53
CA PRO A 2 -11.56 18.47 -3.62
C PRO A 2 -10.46 17.48 -4.06
N GLU A 3 -9.98 16.68 -3.11
CA GLU A 3 -8.95 15.65 -3.27
C GLU A 3 -9.36 14.44 -4.12
N PHE A 4 -10.65 14.28 -4.45
CA PHE A 4 -11.17 13.21 -5.32
C PHE A 4 -11.97 13.77 -6.51
N ASN A 5 -11.67 14.99 -6.93
CA ASN A 5 -12.42 15.67 -7.98
C ASN A 5 -11.98 15.21 -9.39
N LEU A 6 -12.80 14.38 -10.04
CA LEU A 6 -12.56 13.86 -11.39
C LEU A 6 -12.47 14.93 -12.49
N ALA A 7 -13.01 16.13 -12.28
CA ALA A 7 -12.88 17.23 -13.24
C ALA A 7 -11.49 17.89 -13.19
N ARG A 8 -10.69 17.60 -12.15
CA ARG A 8 -9.38 18.22 -11.91
C ARG A 8 -8.24 17.21 -11.82
N LEU A 9 -8.55 15.98 -11.42
CA LEU A 9 -7.59 14.91 -11.21
C LEU A 9 -7.80 13.82 -12.26
N GLN A 10 -6.71 13.15 -12.62
CA GLN A 10 -6.72 11.98 -13.50
C GLN A 10 -6.41 10.75 -12.62
N PRO A 11 -7.43 10.09 -12.04
CA PRO A 11 -7.20 8.84 -11.32
C PRO A 11 -6.84 7.72 -12.30
N PHE A 12 -6.13 6.71 -11.81
CA PHE A 12 -6.06 5.43 -12.51
C PHE A 12 -7.29 4.57 -12.18
N VAL A 13 -7.53 3.56 -13.00
CA VAL A 13 -8.63 2.61 -12.84
C VAL A 13 -8.09 1.26 -12.40
N ILE A 14 -8.36 0.91 -11.14
CA ILE A 14 -8.19 -0.45 -10.65
C ILE A 14 -9.23 -1.32 -11.36
N GLY A 15 -8.78 -2.36 -12.05
CA GLY A 15 -9.60 -3.18 -12.95
C GLY A 15 -9.07 -3.15 -14.38
N GLU A 16 -9.01 -1.97 -14.98
CA GLU A 16 -8.56 -1.78 -16.36
C GLU A 16 -7.03 -1.66 -16.43
N ASP A 17 -6.46 -0.67 -15.73
CA ASP A 17 -5.02 -0.39 -15.79
C ASP A 17 -4.19 -1.51 -15.14
N HIS A 18 -4.75 -2.13 -14.11
CA HIS A 18 -4.10 -3.19 -13.34
C HIS A 18 -4.52 -4.61 -13.78
N LYS A 19 -5.45 -4.73 -14.74
CA LYS A 19 -6.01 -6.01 -15.25
C LYS A 19 -6.49 -6.94 -14.15
N THR A 20 -7.27 -6.39 -13.22
CA THR A 20 -7.70 -7.09 -12.00
C THR A 20 -9.18 -7.45 -12.09
N GLU A 21 -9.53 -8.74 -11.97
CA GLU A 21 -10.92 -9.18 -11.88
C GLU A 21 -11.34 -9.26 -10.41
N HIS A 22 -12.06 -8.25 -9.91
CA HIS A 22 -12.58 -8.25 -8.54
C HIS A 22 -14.08 -8.01 -8.54
N ALA A 23 -14.81 -8.73 -7.67
CA ALA A 23 -16.26 -8.65 -7.52
C ALA A 23 -16.85 -7.23 -7.31
N ARG A 24 -16.08 -6.26 -6.79
CA ARG A 24 -16.55 -4.88 -6.62
C ARG A 24 -16.48 -4.06 -7.92
N GLY A 25 -16.02 -4.65 -9.03
CA GLY A 25 -15.85 -3.98 -10.32
C GLY A 25 -14.71 -2.96 -10.34
N VAL A 26 -14.75 -2.09 -11.35
CA VAL A 26 -13.77 -1.01 -11.57
C VAL A 26 -13.83 0.03 -10.45
N ARG A 27 -12.67 0.54 -10.03
CA ARG A 27 -12.55 1.51 -8.93
C ARG A 27 -11.49 2.55 -9.27
N TRP A 28 -11.64 3.77 -8.77
CA TRP A 28 -10.65 4.83 -8.94
C TRP A 28 -9.55 4.76 -7.89
N GLY A 29 -8.31 4.91 -8.33
CA GLY A 29 -7.15 5.17 -7.47
C GLY A 29 -6.59 6.56 -7.72
N PHE A 30 -6.27 7.28 -6.66
CA PHE A 30 -5.76 8.66 -6.73
C PHE A 30 -4.33 8.71 -6.20
N GLU A 31 -3.33 8.65 -7.10
CA GLU A 31 -1.91 8.63 -6.72
C GLU A 31 -1.43 9.93 -6.05
N ALA A 32 -2.06 11.06 -6.39
CA ALA A 32 -1.71 12.36 -5.83
C ALA A 32 -2.26 12.60 -4.41
N TRP A 33 -3.08 11.68 -3.89
CA TRP A 33 -3.58 11.77 -2.52
C TRP A 33 -2.55 11.18 -1.55
N GLU A 34 -2.16 11.96 -0.56
CA GLU A 34 -1.31 11.51 0.54
C GLU A 34 -2.11 11.51 1.84
N LEU A 35 -1.86 10.53 2.72
CA LEU A 35 -2.49 10.49 4.03
C LEU A 35 -2.02 11.69 4.87
N PRO A 36 -2.91 12.60 5.31
CA PRO A 36 -2.50 13.81 6.01
C PRO A 36 -1.73 13.50 7.31
N GLY A 37 -0.50 14.04 7.40
CA GLY A 37 0.39 13.85 8.55
C GLY A 37 1.18 12.54 8.54
N MET A 38 1.08 11.73 7.48
CA MET A 38 1.95 10.56 7.29
C MET A 38 3.41 10.97 7.40
N ARG A 39 4.21 10.12 8.07
CA ARG A 39 5.66 10.28 8.14
C ARG A 39 6.31 9.00 7.68
N THR A 40 7.39 9.13 6.92
CA THR A 40 8.17 8.00 6.44
C THR A 40 9.66 8.24 6.68
N SER A 41 10.40 7.17 6.86
CA SER A 41 11.87 7.17 6.87
C SER A 41 12.37 5.90 6.22
N VAL A 42 13.50 5.99 5.53
CA VAL A 42 14.16 4.84 4.91
C VAL A 42 15.63 4.84 5.33
N HIS A 43 16.07 3.72 5.88
CA HIS A 43 17.47 3.44 6.14
C HIS A 43 17.98 2.45 5.09
N VAL A 44 19.03 2.82 4.36
CA VAL A 44 19.69 1.98 3.36
C VAL A 44 21.01 1.46 3.95
N ASP A 45 21.18 0.14 3.99
CA ASP A 45 22.45 -0.51 4.31
C ASP A 45 23.15 -0.88 3.00
N GLY A 46 23.82 0.11 2.42
CA GLY A 46 24.35 0.06 1.07
C GLY A 46 24.51 1.44 0.44
N ALA A 47 24.34 1.53 -0.87
CA ALA A 47 24.42 2.79 -1.62
C ALA A 47 23.16 3.01 -2.47
N LEU A 48 22.42 4.08 -2.15
CA LEU A 48 21.22 4.45 -2.87
C LEU A 48 21.55 4.76 -4.35
N ASN A 49 20.89 4.03 -5.26
CA ASN A 49 21.01 4.19 -6.71
C ASN A 49 22.42 3.97 -7.29
N ASP A 50 23.25 3.16 -6.65
CA ASP A 50 24.56 2.76 -7.20
C ASP A 50 24.59 1.27 -7.55
N ARG A 51 24.52 0.97 -8.85
CA ARG A 51 24.57 -0.41 -9.38
C ARG A 51 25.90 -1.14 -9.18
N HIS A 52 26.95 -0.42 -8.76
CA HIS A 52 28.27 -1.01 -8.50
C HIS A 52 28.41 -1.51 -7.06
N VAL A 53 27.44 -1.19 -6.19
CA VAL A 53 27.40 -1.64 -4.80
C VAL A 53 26.31 -2.70 -4.66
N VAL A 54 26.66 -3.82 -4.01
CA VAL A 54 25.67 -4.83 -3.62
C VAL A 54 25.20 -4.48 -2.21
N ASP A 55 23.97 -3.99 -2.12
CA ASP A 55 23.34 -3.61 -0.85
C ASP A 55 23.02 -4.83 0.01
N ARG A 56 23.06 -4.64 1.34
CA ARG A 56 22.57 -5.64 2.30
C ARG A 56 21.05 -5.55 2.51
N GLY A 57 20.48 -4.40 2.18
CA GLY A 57 19.04 -4.17 2.17
C GLY A 57 18.67 -2.75 2.58
N TRP A 58 17.38 -2.56 2.85
CA TRP A 58 16.84 -1.33 3.37
C TRP A 58 15.73 -1.63 4.38
N THR A 59 15.48 -0.70 5.28
CA THR A 59 14.36 -0.71 6.22
C THR A 59 13.55 0.56 6.03
N ALA A 60 12.23 0.44 5.85
CA ALA A 60 11.32 1.58 5.89
C ALA A 60 10.52 1.56 7.18
N GLU A 61 10.36 2.75 7.76
CA GLU A 61 9.44 3.02 8.86
C GLU A 61 8.35 3.98 8.37
N ILE A 62 7.10 3.64 8.65
CA ILE A 62 5.93 4.41 8.22
C ILE A 62 5.04 4.66 9.44
N ALA A 63 4.77 5.93 9.72
CA ALA A 63 3.82 6.35 10.75
C ALA A 63 2.55 6.89 10.09
N LEU A 64 1.42 6.24 10.39
CA LEU A 64 0.09 6.59 9.87
C LEU A 64 -0.74 7.19 11.02
N PRO A 65 -0.80 8.53 11.16
CA PRO A 65 -1.59 9.12 12.25
C PRO A 65 -3.09 8.93 12.02
N TRP A 66 -3.81 8.53 13.08
CA TRP A 66 -5.27 8.37 13.06
C TRP A 66 -6.00 9.64 12.61
N SER A 67 -5.46 10.82 12.92
CA SER A 67 -6.02 12.10 12.49
C SER A 67 -6.04 12.29 10.96
N GLY A 68 -5.19 11.57 10.22
CA GLY A 68 -5.17 11.56 8.75
C GLY A 68 -6.19 10.62 8.13
N MET A 69 -6.74 9.68 8.91
CA MET A 69 -7.70 8.68 8.42
C MET A 69 -9.16 9.15 8.42
N LYS A 70 -9.43 10.45 8.62
CA LYS A 70 -10.79 11.01 8.72
C LYS A 70 -11.73 10.63 7.58
N LEU A 71 -11.20 10.33 6.40
CA LEU A 71 -11.98 9.89 5.24
C LEU A 71 -12.66 8.51 5.42
N LEU A 72 -12.17 7.67 6.33
CA LEU A 72 -12.88 6.44 6.68
C LEU A 72 -14.25 6.75 7.32
N ASP A 73 -14.34 7.87 8.05
CA ASP A 73 -15.53 8.35 8.80
C ASP A 73 -16.26 7.23 9.58
N ASP A 74 -15.50 6.26 10.09
CA ASP A 74 -16.00 5.10 10.81
C ASP A 74 -15.72 5.27 12.30
N LYS A 75 -16.78 5.43 13.09
CA LYS A 75 -16.72 5.67 14.56
C LYS A 75 -16.33 4.42 15.35
N GLU A 76 -16.42 3.23 14.76
CA GLU A 76 -15.93 2.00 15.37
C GLU A 76 -14.41 1.86 15.19
N ILE A 77 -13.86 2.45 14.13
CA ILE A 77 -12.44 2.41 13.79
C ILE A 77 -11.67 3.64 14.31
N LEU A 78 -12.29 4.83 14.36
CA LEU A 78 -11.61 6.10 14.65
C LEU A 78 -12.15 6.86 15.88
N PRO A 79 -11.30 7.16 16.88
CA PRO A 79 -9.96 6.60 17.10
C PRO A 79 -10.04 5.11 17.48
N PRO A 80 -9.04 4.30 17.12
CA PRO A 80 -9.09 2.88 17.44
C PRO A 80 -8.98 2.65 18.93
N ARG A 81 -9.69 1.64 19.40
CA ARG A 81 -9.69 1.18 20.79
C ARG A 81 -8.92 -0.15 20.85
N SER A 82 -8.52 -0.57 22.05
CA SER A 82 -7.99 -1.93 22.21
C SER A 82 -9.04 -2.94 21.70
N GLY A 83 -8.59 -3.91 20.92
CA GLY A 83 -9.46 -4.87 20.24
C GLY A 83 -10.00 -4.40 18.89
N THR A 84 -9.72 -3.17 18.43
CA THR A 84 -10.12 -2.75 17.07
C THR A 84 -9.40 -3.63 16.04
N GLU A 85 -10.16 -4.27 15.17
CA GLU A 85 -9.63 -5.08 14.07
C GLU A 85 -9.55 -4.27 12.77
N LEU A 86 -8.38 -4.32 12.12
CA LEU A 86 -8.15 -3.72 10.81
C LEU A 86 -7.66 -4.78 9.84
N ARG A 87 -8.07 -4.67 8.58
CA ARG A 87 -7.45 -5.42 7.49
C ARG A 87 -6.27 -4.63 6.94
N ILE A 88 -5.06 -5.14 7.10
CA ILE A 88 -3.82 -4.44 6.74
C ILE A 88 -2.94 -5.39 5.92
N GLU A 89 -2.48 -4.92 4.76
CA GLU A 89 -1.56 -5.65 3.89
C GLU A 89 -0.27 -4.85 3.69
N LEU A 90 0.85 -5.56 3.58
CA LEU A 90 2.14 -4.98 3.19
C LEU A 90 2.65 -5.77 1.98
N GLY A 91 2.69 -5.09 0.85
CA GLY A 91 3.26 -5.61 -0.38
C GLY A 91 4.65 -5.03 -0.65
N ARG A 92 5.56 -5.85 -1.17
CA ARG A 92 6.82 -5.40 -1.77
C ARG A 92 6.83 -5.79 -3.24
N THR A 93 7.14 -4.83 -4.09
CA THR A 93 7.42 -5.09 -5.50
C THR A 93 8.92 -4.93 -5.75
N GLU A 94 9.55 -5.87 -6.45
CA GLU A 94 10.96 -5.77 -6.86
C GLU A 94 11.08 -6.19 -8.32
N VAL A 95 11.91 -5.48 -9.06
CA VAL A 95 12.34 -5.91 -10.38
C VAL A 95 13.54 -6.84 -10.19
N ALA A 96 13.31 -8.13 -10.41
CA ALA A 96 14.36 -9.13 -10.46
C ALA A 96 14.95 -9.16 -11.88
N GLU A 97 16.21 -8.76 -12.01
CA GLU A 97 16.94 -8.80 -13.28
C GLU A 97 17.63 -10.15 -13.49
N GLY A 98 17.61 -10.65 -14.73
CA GLY A 98 18.34 -11.84 -15.16
C GLY A 98 18.84 -11.69 -16.60
N PRO A 99 19.64 -12.65 -17.13
CA PRO A 99 20.19 -12.56 -18.48
C PRO A 99 19.08 -12.43 -19.53
N GLY A 100 18.97 -11.25 -20.16
CA GLY A 100 18.00 -10.95 -21.21
C GLY A 100 16.53 -10.86 -20.75
N ARG A 101 16.24 -10.83 -19.45
CA ARG A 101 14.87 -10.71 -18.91
C ARG A 101 14.84 -9.97 -17.58
N SER A 102 13.81 -9.19 -17.36
CA SER A 102 13.42 -8.66 -16.05
C SER A 102 12.04 -9.19 -15.71
N ALA A 103 11.84 -9.59 -14.46
CA ALA A 103 10.52 -9.96 -13.94
C ALA A 103 10.20 -9.12 -12.72
N THR A 104 8.97 -8.63 -12.63
CA THR A 104 8.48 -7.95 -11.44
C THR A 104 7.91 -9.00 -10.49
N ALA A 105 8.56 -9.17 -9.34
CA ALA A 105 8.06 -10.01 -8.27
C ALA A 105 7.26 -9.17 -7.27
N LEU A 106 6.13 -9.71 -6.83
CA LEU A 106 5.30 -9.16 -5.77
C LEU A 106 5.32 -10.13 -4.59
N TRP A 107 5.81 -9.68 -3.44
CA TRP A 107 5.66 -10.38 -2.17
C TRP A 107 4.58 -9.71 -1.34
N THR A 108 3.73 -10.52 -0.74
CA THR A 108 2.61 -10.09 0.10
C THR A 108 2.66 -10.82 1.41
N TRP A 109 2.10 -10.24 2.47
CA TRP A 109 2.03 -10.88 3.77
C TRP A 109 1.06 -12.08 3.74
N ALA A 110 -0.12 -11.91 3.14
CA ALA A 110 -1.07 -13.00 2.91
C ALA A 110 -1.05 -13.49 1.46
N ARG A 111 -1.65 -14.66 1.20
CA ARG A 111 -1.81 -15.18 -0.18
C ARG A 111 -3.02 -14.52 -0.87
N HIS A 112 -2.78 -13.82 -1.97
CA HIS A 112 -3.83 -13.20 -2.80
C HIS A 112 -4.33 -14.13 -3.92
N GLY A 113 -3.47 -15.04 -4.40
CA GLY A 113 -3.81 -15.97 -5.49
C GLY A 113 -3.77 -15.34 -6.90
N SER A 114 -3.38 -14.08 -6.99
CA SER A 114 -3.15 -13.31 -8.21
C SER A 114 -1.98 -12.33 -7.99
N ASN A 115 -1.60 -11.59 -9.03
CA ASN A 115 -0.63 -10.49 -8.94
C ASN A 115 -1.30 -9.13 -8.61
N ASP A 116 -2.50 -9.15 -8.02
CA ASP A 116 -3.24 -7.96 -7.62
C ASP A 116 -3.22 -7.78 -6.10
N LEU A 117 -2.79 -6.60 -5.65
CA LEU A 117 -2.86 -6.21 -4.24
C LEU A 117 -4.21 -5.63 -3.85
N HIS A 118 -5.09 -5.27 -4.79
CA HIS A 118 -6.33 -4.53 -4.51
C HIS A 118 -7.51 -5.44 -4.14
N ILE A 119 -7.23 -6.51 -3.38
CA ILE A 119 -8.19 -7.52 -2.90
C ILE A 119 -8.22 -7.50 -1.36
N PRO A 120 -8.91 -6.53 -0.72
CA PRO A 120 -8.88 -6.35 0.73
C PRO A 120 -9.35 -7.56 1.52
N GLU A 121 -10.15 -8.45 0.94
CA GLU A 121 -10.62 -9.68 1.59
C GLU A 121 -9.47 -10.66 1.88
N CYS A 122 -8.36 -10.55 1.15
CA CYS A 122 -7.15 -11.34 1.37
C CYS A 122 -6.24 -10.76 2.45
N TYR A 123 -6.45 -9.51 2.87
CA TYR A 123 -5.55 -8.85 3.79
C TYR A 123 -5.61 -9.50 5.18
N PRO A 124 -4.46 -9.68 5.86
CA PRO A 124 -4.42 -10.07 7.26
C PRO A 124 -5.31 -9.18 8.13
N VAL A 125 -5.98 -9.79 9.10
CA VAL A 125 -6.66 -9.07 10.18
C VAL A 125 -5.64 -8.81 11.29
N VAL A 126 -5.44 -7.54 11.61
CA VAL A 126 -4.60 -7.06 12.69
C VAL A 126 -5.49 -6.52 13.80
N THR A 127 -5.43 -7.14 14.97
CA THR A 127 -6.06 -6.62 16.18
C THR A 127 -5.13 -5.61 16.85
N LEU A 128 -5.60 -4.38 17.00
CA LEU A 128 -4.87 -3.34 17.70
C LEU A 128 -5.02 -3.53 19.20
N GLU A 129 -3.93 -3.80 19.88
CA GLU A 129 -3.89 -3.88 21.34
C GLU A 129 -3.26 -2.61 21.92
N GLY A 130 -3.86 -2.11 23.00
CA GLY A 130 -3.30 -1.03 23.79
C GLY A 130 -2.19 -1.53 24.73
N LYS A 131 -1.31 -0.61 25.10
CA LYS A 131 -0.74 -0.61 26.46
C LYS A 131 -1.50 0.40 27.30
#